data_AF-A0A0A0M3Y0-F1
#
_entry.id   AF-A0A0A0M3Y0-F1
#
_cell.length_a   1.000
_cell.length_b   1.000
_cell.length_c   1.000
_cell.angle_alpha   90.00
_cell.angle_beta   90.00
_cell.angle_gamma   90.00
#
_symmetry.space_group_name_H-M   'P 1'
#
loop_
_entity.id
_entity.type
_entity.pdbx_description
1 polymer ?
#
loop_
_entity_poly.entity_id
_entity_poly.type
_entity_poly.pdbx_seq_one_letter_code
_entity_poly.pdbx_strand_id
1 'polypeptide(L)'
;MLKPRLSADFRFGLMVVFGGLAVVAITPFVVYRFATGNHLAAVIDIGIQVAIVSIVAYAWRSGNMDRAGLLAAMCMSGACVAVGLVAGLAGALWLYPVLVANFLLTSRGPAIVISAAAVGTLAFSEGLGGWPTFGSFAVSAMLLCGFAYLFSSHSDEQRRRLERLAGHDPLTGALNRRGMQRELEAAIEAGRRDVPCALA
;
A
#
# COMPACT_ATOMS: atom_id res chain seq x y z
N MET A 1 -16.37 -9.68 -12.89
CA MET A 1 -14.90 -9.69 -13.11
C MET A 1 -14.08 -9.11 -11.96
N LEU A 2 -14.60 -8.18 -11.13
CA LEU A 2 -13.86 -7.61 -9.98
C LEU A 2 -13.62 -8.62 -8.84
N LYS A 3 -14.66 -9.39 -8.47
CA LYS A 3 -14.64 -10.39 -7.38
C LYS A 3 -13.48 -11.41 -7.46
N PRO A 4 -13.21 -12.07 -8.61
CA PRO A 4 -12.15 -13.09 -8.69
C PRO A 4 -10.72 -12.53 -8.56
N ARG A 5 -10.46 -11.27 -8.96
CA ARG A 5 -9.14 -10.63 -8.80
C ARG A 5 -8.91 -10.11 -7.38
N LEU A 6 -9.95 -9.61 -6.71
CA LEU A 6 -9.88 -9.25 -5.28
C LEU A 6 -9.55 -10.45 -4.40
N SER A 7 -10.07 -11.64 -4.73
CA SER A 7 -9.77 -12.87 -4.00
C SER A 7 -8.42 -13.49 -4.37
N ALA A 8 -7.89 -13.20 -5.57
CA ALA A 8 -6.62 -13.75 -6.04
C ALA A 8 -5.41 -12.95 -5.58
N ASP A 9 -5.55 -11.63 -5.40
CA ASP A 9 -4.43 -10.75 -5.08
C ASP A 9 -4.74 -9.81 -3.92
N PHE A 10 -4.37 -10.24 -2.71
CA PHE A 10 -4.63 -9.54 -1.46
C PHE A 10 -4.13 -8.08 -1.47
N ARG A 11 -2.95 -7.83 -2.07
CA ARG A 11 -2.38 -6.47 -2.18
C ARG A 11 -3.25 -5.55 -3.05
N PHE A 12 -3.83 -6.08 -4.13
CA PHE A 12 -4.76 -5.32 -4.95
C PHE A 12 -6.05 -5.01 -4.18
N GLY A 13 -6.57 -6.00 -3.43
CA GLY A 13 -7.70 -5.79 -2.53
C GLY A 13 -7.45 -4.66 -1.53
N LEU A 14 -6.30 -4.68 -0.86
CA LEU A 14 -5.87 -3.61 0.05
C LEU A 14 -5.82 -2.25 -0.66
N MET A 15 -5.20 -2.18 -1.85
CA MET A 15 -5.09 -0.94 -2.61
C MET A 15 -6.47 -0.36 -2.97
N VAL A 16 -7.41 -1.20 -3.39
CA VAL A 16 -8.79 -0.77 -3.71
C VAL A 16 -9.52 -0.28 -2.46
N VAL A 17 -9.39 -1.00 -1.34
CA VAL A 17 -10.06 -0.62 -0.08
C VAL A 17 -9.48 0.69 0.47
N PHE A 18 -8.15 0.80 0.59
CA PHE A 18 -7.50 2.04 1.05
C PHE A 18 -7.81 3.20 0.13
N GLY A 19 -7.69 3.01 -1.19
CA GLY A 19 -7.97 4.06 -2.18
C GLY A 19 -9.44 4.51 -2.14
N GLY A 20 -10.38 3.56 -2.08
CA GLY A 20 -11.80 3.87 -1.99
C GLY A 20 -12.16 4.64 -0.72
N LEU A 21 -11.68 4.18 0.44
CA LEU A 21 -11.89 4.87 1.72
C LEU A 21 -11.28 6.26 1.72
N ALA A 22 -10.06 6.43 1.18
CA ALA A 22 -9.42 7.73 1.06
C ALA A 22 -10.22 8.69 0.17
N VAL A 23 -10.71 8.24 -0.99
CA VAL A 23 -11.55 9.08 -1.86
C VAL A 23 -12.83 9.51 -1.14
N VAL A 24 -13.54 8.59 -0.50
CA VAL A 24 -14.76 8.90 0.27
C VAL A 24 -14.46 9.89 1.41
N ALA A 25 -13.38 9.67 2.15
CA ALA A 25 -13.01 10.51 3.27
C ALA A 25 -12.55 11.92 2.86
N ILE A 26 -11.82 12.06 1.74
CA ILE A 26 -11.30 13.35 1.26
C ILE A 26 -12.39 14.19 0.56
N THR A 27 -13.39 13.55 -0.07
CA THR A 27 -14.46 14.26 -0.80
C THR A 27 -15.15 15.37 0.01
N PRO A 28 -15.62 15.15 1.26
CA PRO A 28 -16.21 16.23 2.06
C PRO A 28 -15.21 17.34 2.40
N PHE A 29 -13.92 17.04 2.52
CA PHE A 29 -12.88 18.06 2.73
C PHE A 29 -12.71 18.96 1.52
N VAL A 30 -12.80 18.43 0.30
CA VAL A 30 -12.79 19.24 -0.93
C VAL A 30 -13.92 20.28 -0.87
N VAL A 31 -15.15 19.84 -0.58
CA VAL A 31 -16.32 20.72 -0.48
C VAL A 31 -16.12 21.78 0.62
N TYR A 32 -15.66 21.35 1.80
CA TYR A 32 -15.38 22.24 2.92
C TYR A 32 -14.30 23.28 2.59
N ARG A 33 -13.22 22.90 1.92
CA ARG A 33 -12.13 23.80 1.54
C ARG A 33 -12.55 24.81 0.47
N PHE A 34 -13.39 24.41 -0.48
CA PHE A 34 -14.00 25.36 -1.42
C PHE A 34 -14.91 26.36 -0.68
N ALA A 35 -15.73 25.88 0.24
CA ALA A 35 -16.64 26.72 1.02
C ALA A 35 -15.90 27.72 1.94
N THR A 36 -14.71 27.38 2.41
CA THR A 36 -13.88 28.22 3.28
C THR A 36 -12.87 29.10 2.52
N GLY A 37 -12.89 29.09 1.19
CA GLY A 37 -11.99 29.90 0.35
C GLY A 37 -10.56 29.36 0.22
N ASN A 38 -10.24 28.20 0.79
CA ASN A 38 -8.94 27.55 0.63
C ASN A 38 -8.88 26.74 -0.69
N HIS A 39 -8.93 27.47 -1.80
CA HIS A 39 -8.99 26.87 -3.14
C HIS A 39 -7.75 26.06 -3.49
N LEU A 40 -6.56 26.50 -3.05
CA LEU A 40 -5.31 25.79 -3.33
C LEU A 40 -5.34 24.38 -2.75
N ALA A 41 -5.66 24.24 -1.46
CA ALA A 41 -5.72 22.92 -0.84
C ALA A 41 -6.86 22.06 -1.42
N ALA A 42 -7.99 22.67 -1.82
CA ALA A 42 -9.07 21.93 -2.47
C ALA A 42 -8.65 21.33 -3.83
N VAL A 43 -7.87 22.08 -4.63
CA VAL A 43 -7.33 21.58 -5.91
C VAL A 43 -6.34 20.44 -5.67
N ILE A 44 -5.49 20.55 -4.64
CA ILE A 44 -4.58 19.46 -4.27
C ILE A 44 -5.36 18.21 -3.86
N ASP A 45 -6.42 18.35 -3.05
CA ASP A 45 -7.27 17.24 -2.62
C ASP A 45 -7.95 16.55 -3.81
N ILE A 46 -8.43 17.29 -4.81
CA ILE A 46 -8.94 16.72 -6.08
C ILE A 46 -7.82 15.97 -6.81
N GLY A 47 -6.63 16.57 -6.90
CA GLY A 47 -5.46 15.94 -7.52
C GLY A 47 -5.10 14.61 -6.86
N ILE A 48 -5.18 14.54 -5.52
CA ILE A 48 -4.99 13.31 -4.74
C ILE A 48 -6.00 12.25 -5.16
N GLN A 49 -7.29 12.59 -5.22
CA GLN A 49 -8.34 11.65 -5.62
C GLN A 49 -8.13 11.10 -7.03
N VAL A 50 -7.80 11.97 -7.98
CA VAL A 50 -7.49 11.57 -9.37
C VAL A 50 -6.27 10.64 -9.41
N ALA A 51 -5.22 10.95 -8.65
CA ALA A 51 -4.03 10.12 -8.56
C ALA A 51 -4.34 8.74 -7.97
N ILE A 52 -5.12 8.66 -6.89
CA ILE A 52 -5.57 7.38 -6.29
C ILE A 52 -6.29 6.54 -7.33
N VAL A 53 -7.32 7.10 -7.98
CA VAL A 53 -8.12 6.37 -8.98
C VAL A 53 -7.25 5.92 -10.15
N SER A 54 -6.34 6.78 -10.61
CA SER A 54 -5.43 6.47 -11.72
C SER A 54 -4.46 5.33 -11.37
N ILE A 55 -3.92 5.31 -10.15
CA ILE A 55 -3.01 4.26 -9.69
C ILE A 55 -3.77 2.94 -9.50
N VAL A 56 -4.97 2.95 -8.93
CA VAL A 56 -5.82 1.75 -8.83
C VAL A 56 -6.16 1.20 -10.22
N ALA A 57 -6.51 2.08 -11.17
CA ALA A 57 -6.78 1.69 -12.56
C ALA A 57 -5.52 1.14 -13.25
N TYR A 58 -4.35 1.73 -13.01
CA TYR A 58 -3.07 1.24 -13.50
C TYR A 58 -2.73 -0.15 -12.92
N ALA A 59 -2.91 -0.34 -11.61
CA ALA A 59 -2.71 -1.63 -10.96
C ALA A 59 -3.62 -2.70 -11.57
N TRP A 60 -4.88 -2.35 -11.82
CA TRP A 60 -5.86 -3.26 -12.41
C TRP A 60 -5.52 -3.64 -13.86
N ARG A 61 -5.05 -2.69 -14.68
CA ARG A 61 -4.68 -2.94 -16.08
C ARG A 61 -3.35 -3.66 -16.23
N SER A 62 -2.32 -3.21 -15.51
CA SER A 62 -0.95 -3.72 -15.64
C SER A 62 -0.72 -5.05 -14.91
N GLY A 63 -1.46 -5.30 -13.83
CA GLY A 63 -1.19 -6.41 -12.91
C GLY A 63 0.13 -6.28 -12.14
N ASN A 64 0.87 -5.19 -12.30
CA ASN A 64 2.16 -4.99 -11.66
C ASN A 64 1.99 -4.25 -10.33
N MET A 65 1.73 -5.00 -9.27
CA MET A 65 1.49 -4.46 -7.93
C MET A 65 2.72 -3.78 -7.29
N ASP A 66 3.94 -4.16 -7.68
CA ASP A 66 5.15 -3.55 -7.14
C ASP A 66 5.33 -2.13 -7.64
N ARG A 67 5.14 -1.91 -8.95
CA ARG A 67 5.18 -0.56 -9.54
C ARG A 67 4.01 0.29 -9.06
N ALA A 68 2.81 -0.29 -9.01
CA ALA A 68 1.62 0.44 -8.53
C ALA A 68 1.76 0.88 -7.07
N GLY A 69 2.27 0.00 -6.20
CA GLY A 69 2.56 0.33 -4.82
C GLY A 69 3.58 1.47 -4.71
N LEU A 70 4.70 1.38 -5.43
CA LEU A 70 5.73 2.41 -5.40
C LEU A 70 5.19 3.78 -5.87
N LEU A 71 4.41 3.80 -6.95
CA LEU A 71 3.73 5.01 -7.43
C LEU A 71 2.76 5.57 -6.38
N ALA A 72 1.97 4.71 -5.73
CA ALA A 72 1.10 5.13 -4.62
C ALA A 72 1.90 5.77 -3.49
N ALA A 73 2.99 5.13 -3.05
CA ALA A 73 3.80 5.66 -1.96
C ALA A 73 4.39 7.03 -2.30
N MET A 74 5.00 7.19 -3.49
CA MET A 74 5.58 8.46 -3.91
C MET A 74 4.52 9.55 -4.06
N CYS A 75 3.43 9.29 -4.79
CA CYS A 75 2.41 10.28 -5.07
C CYS A 75 1.64 10.68 -3.80
N MET A 76 1.25 9.73 -2.96
CA MET A 76 0.44 10.00 -1.77
C MET A 76 1.28 10.67 -0.67
N SER A 77 2.53 10.24 -0.46
CA SER A 77 3.42 10.92 0.49
C SER A 77 3.75 12.34 0.02
N GLY A 78 4.07 12.53 -1.26
CA GLY A 78 4.31 13.86 -1.82
C GLY A 78 3.10 14.79 -1.69
N ALA A 79 1.91 14.28 -1.98
CA ALA A 79 0.69 15.08 -1.88
C ALA A 79 0.30 15.39 -0.42
N CYS A 80 0.51 14.46 0.52
CA CYS A 80 0.33 14.75 1.95
C CYS A 80 1.31 15.81 2.46
N VAL A 81 2.57 15.76 2.02
CA VAL A 81 3.53 16.83 2.33
C VAL A 81 3.03 18.16 1.77
N ALA A 82 2.62 18.20 0.50
CA ALA A 82 2.10 19.42 -0.13
C ALA A 82 0.87 19.99 0.62
N VAL A 83 -0.11 19.15 0.96
CA VAL A 83 -1.28 19.56 1.75
C VAL A 83 -0.88 19.98 3.16
N GLY A 84 0.09 19.31 3.80
CA GLY A 84 0.60 19.70 5.11
C GLY A 84 1.28 21.07 5.11
N LEU A 85 2.00 21.42 4.04
CA LEU A 85 2.60 22.74 3.89
C LEU A 85 1.55 23.84 3.65
N VAL A 86 0.45 23.55 2.96
CA VAL A 86 -0.60 24.54 2.64
C VAL A 86 -1.66 24.65 3.75
N ALA A 87 -2.01 23.54 4.40
CA ALA A 87 -3.07 23.45 5.40
C ALA A 87 -2.56 23.28 6.83
N GLY A 88 -1.25 23.36 7.04
CA GLY A 88 -0.60 23.20 8.34
C GLY A 88 -0.84 21.83 8.97
N LEU A 89 -1.03 21.82 10.30
CA LEU A 89 -1.23 20.60 11.08
C LEU A 89 -2.36 19.72 10.53
N ALA A 90 -3.50 20.30 10.15
CA ALA A 90 -4.64 19.53 9.63
C ALA A 90 -4.27 18.72 8.37
N GLY A 91 -3.40 19.26 7.52
CA GLY A 91 -2.85 18.55 6.37
C GLY A 91 -1.80 17.50 6.75
N ALA A 92 -0.91 17.84 7.69
CA ALA A 92 0.15 16.95 8.14
C ALA A 92 -0.39 15.66 8.80
N LEU A 93 -1.55 15.72 9.48
CA LEU A 93 -2.18 14.54 10.10
C LEU A 93 -2.58 13.45 9.07
N TRP A 94 -2.81 13.82 7.81
CA TRP A 94 -3.08 12.84 6.74
C TRP A 94 -1.86 11.99 6.38
N LEU A 95 -0.68 12.36 6.85
CA LEU A 95 0.50 11.52 6.69
C LEU A 95 0.31 10.16 7.38
N TYR A 96 -0.38 10.08 8.52
CA TYR A 96 -0.55 8.82 9.26
C TYR A 96 -1.13 7.66 8.42
N PRO A 97 -2.32 7.79 7.79
CA PRO A 97 -2.84 6.71 6.94
C PRO A 97 -1.93 6.44 5.73
N VAL A 98 -1.22 7.45 5.21
CA VAL A 98 -0.27 7.26 4.10
C VAL A 98 0.95 6.43 4.53
N LEU A 99 1.47 6.63 5.74
CA LEU A 99 2.57 5.80 6.28
C LEU A 99 2.15 4.33 6.32
N VAL A 100 0.95 4.05 6.85
CA VAL A 100 0.43 2.67 6.88
C VAL A 100 0.29 2.11 5.48
N ALA A 101 -0.28 2.87 4.54
CA ALA A 101 -0.43 2.45 3.16
C ALA A 101 0.93 2.16 2.49
N ASN A 102 1.98 2.93 2.77
CA ASN A 102 3.32 2.71 2.23
C ASN A 102 3.86 1.32 2.62
N PHE A 103 3.74 0.92 3.89
CA PHE A 103 4.23 -0.38 4.37
C PHE A 103 3.38 -1.58 3.93
N LEU A 104 2.09 -1.35 3.61
CA LEU A 104 1.18 -2.40 3.15
C LEU A 104 1.21 -2.59 1.63
N LEU A 105 1.42 -1.53 0.86
CA LEU A 105 1.30 -1.55 -0.60
C LEU A 105 2.65 -1.66 -1.31
N THR A 106 3.74 -1.23 -0.68
CA THR A 106 5.10 -1.17 -1.26
C THR A 106 6.07 -2.10 -0.53
N SER A 107 7.18 -2.43 -1.19
CA SER A 107 8.28 -3.14 -0.56
C SER A 107 8.91 -2.33 0.58
N ARG A 108 9.49 -3.03 1.56
CA ARG A 108 9.94 -2.44 2.83
C ARG A 108 10.97 -1.32 2.65
N GLY A 109 11.93 -1.49 1.75
CA GLY A 109 13.00 -0.50 1.51
C GLY A 109 12.46 0.87 1.07
N PRO A 110 11.77 0.97 -0.08
CA PRO A 110 11.17 2.23 -0.51
C PRO A 110 10.14 2.78 0.48
N ALA A 111 9.36 1.93 1.15
CA ALA A 111 8.40 2.36 2.16
C ALA A 111 9.08 3.12 3.32
N ILE A 112 10.21 2.62 3.83
CA ILE A 112 10.99 3.29 4.88
C ILE A 112 11.53 4.63 4.38
N VAL A 113 12.18 4.65 3.21
CA VAL A 113 12.82 5.86 2.67
C VAL A 113 11.80 6.96 2.41
N ILE A 114 10.69 6.64 1.74
CA ILE A 114 9.63 7.61 1.40
C ILE A 114 8.95 8.12 2.67
N SER A 115 8.66 7.23 3.62
CA SER A 115 8.02 7.59 4.89
C SER A 115 8.92 8.47 5.76
N ALA A 116 10.20 8.12 5.91
CA ALA A 116 11.17 8.92 6.64
C ALA A 116 11.36 10.30 6.00
N ALA A 117 11.45 10.36 4.67
CA ALA A 117 11.54 11.62 3.94
C ALA A 117 10.30 12.49 4.19
N ALA A 118 9.09 11.94 4.08
CA ALA A 118 7.85 12.70 4.27
C ALA A 118 7.69 13.21 5.72
N VAL A 119 8.00 12.37 6.72
CA VAL A 119 8.01 12.78 8.13
C VAL A 119 9.05 13.88 8.33
N GLY A 120 10.26 13.71 7.80
CA GLY A 120 11.33 14.71 7.88
C GLY A 120 10.95 16.04 7.23
N THR A 121 10.36 16.04 6.03
CA THR A 121 9.96 17.29 5.37
C THR A 121 8.91 18.05 6.18
N LEU A 122 7.92 17.36 6.73
CA LEU A 122 6.91 18.02 7.57
C LEU A 122 7.48 18.42 8.94
N ALA A 123 8.41 17.64 9.50
CA ALA A 123 9.13 17.97 10.74
C ALA A 123 9.81 19.33 10.70
N PHE A 124 10.46 19.64 9.57
CA PHE A 124 11.16 20.91 9.36
C PHE A 124 10.25 22.03 8.85
N SER A 125 8.95 21.77 8.66
CA SER A 125 8.00 22.80 8.26
C SER A 125 7.56 23.65 9.45
N GLU A 126 7.49 24.96 9.27
CA GLU A 126 7.01 25.91 10.29
C GLU A 126 5.53 25.68 10.66
N GLY A 127 4.79 24.94 9.82
CA GLY A 127 3.35 24.68 9.97
C GLY A 127 2.95 23.76 11.13
N LEU A 128 3.88 23.10 11.82
CA LEU A 128 3.59 22.20 12.94
C LEU A 128 3.45 22.91 14.29
N GLY A 129 3.66 24.22 14.39
CA GLY A 129 3.34 24.97 15.62
C GLY A 129 4.29 24.73 16.79
N GLY A 130 5.57 24.45 16.51
CA GLY A 130 6.65 24.41 17.50
C GLY A 130 7.09 23.02 17.98
N TRP A 131 8.14 23.00 18.81
CA TRP A 131 8.82 21.79 19.29
C TRP A 131 7.92 20.74 19.98
N PRO A 132 6.96 21.11 20.86
CA PRO A 132 6.12 20.12 21.54
C PRO A 132 5.21 19.35 20.57
N THR A 133 4.54 20.07 19.66
CA THR A 133 3.65 19.48 18.65
C THR A 133 4.44 18.62 17.66
N PHE A 134 5.64 19.06 17.29
CA PHE A 134 6.55 18.27 16.48
C PHE A 134 6.94 16.96 17.18
N GLY A 135 7.33 17.02 18.45
CA GLY A 135 7.72 15.83 19.22
C GLY A 135 6.60 14.79 19.27
N SER A 136 5.35 15.23 19.52
CA SER A 136 4.19 14.34 19.47
C SER A 136 3.96 13.75 18.09
N PHE A 137 4.02 14.57 17.03
CA PHE A 137 3.84 14.12 15.65
C PHE A 137 4.90 13.08 15.24
N ALA A 138 6.17 13.36 15.52
CA ALA A 138 7.29 12.49 15.17
C ALA A 138 7.23 11.16 15.91
N VAL A 139 6.97 11.18 17.22
CA VAL A 139 6.84 9.95 18.03
C VAL A 139 5.65 9.12 17.55
N SER A 140 4.49 9.73 17.32
CA SER A 140 3.32 9.02 16.78
C SER A 140 3.58 8.44 15.39
N ALA A 141 4.22 9.19 14.49
CA ALA A 141 4.59 8.70 13.16
C ALA A 141 5.58 7.54 13.24
N MET A 142 6.59 7.62 14.12
CA MET A 142 7.57 6.57 14.33
C MET A 142 6.93 5.29 14.89
N LEU A 143 6.05 5.41 15.89
CA LEU A 143 5.29 4.28 16.42
C LEU A 143 4.41 3.64 15.35
N LEU A 144 3.74 4.46 14.54
CA LEU A 144 2.89 3.97 13.46
C LEU A 144 3.68 3.25 12.37
N CYS A 145 4.81 3.82 11.95
CA CYS A 145 5.75 3.17 11.03
C CYS A 145 6.26 1.84 11.61
N GLY A 146 6.64 1.80 12.89
CA GLY A 146 7.09 0.60 13.57
C GLY A 146 6.01 -0.49 13.60
N PHE A 147 4.78 -0.13 13.97
CA PHE A 147 3.65 -1.05 13.99
C PHE A 147 3.30 -1.54 12.57
N ALA A 148 3.24 -0.64 11.59
CA ALA A 148 2.95 -0.99 10.20
C ALA A 148 4.04 -1.90 9.60
N TYR A 149 5.32 -1.65 9.92
CA TYR A 149 6.43 -2.51 9.53
C TYR A 149 6.31 -3.90 10.14
N LEU A 150 6.08 -3.99 11.45
CA LEU A 150 5.90 -5.27 12.15
C LEU A 150 4.70 -6.03 11.60
N PHE A 151 3.55 -5.36 11.45
CA PHE A 151 2.34 -5.96 10.91
C PHE A 151 2.54 -6.46 9.47
N SER A 152 3.17 -5.65 8.60
CA SER A 152 3.51 -6.05 7.22
C SER A 152 4.41 -7.29 7.22
N SER A 153 5.43 -7.30 8.09
CA SER A 153 6.36 -8.43 8.21
C SER A 153 5.70 -9.72 8.66
N HIS A 154 4.83 -9.63 9.67
CA HIS A 154 4.12 -10.79 10.21
C HIS A 154 3.04 -11.29 9.25
N SER A 155 2.34 -10.38 8.56
CA SER A 155 1.34 -10.73 7.53
C SER A 155 1.96 -11.51 6.37
N ASP A 156 3.15 -11.09 5.91
CA ASP A 156 3.90 -11.81 4.87
C ASP A 156 4.26 -13.23 5.31
N GLU A 157 4.71 -13.39 6.56
CA GLU A 157 5.13 -14.68 7.10
C GLU A 157 3.93 -15.62 7.32
N GLN A 158 2.85 -15.11 7.92
CA GLN A 158 1.60 -15.83 8.08
C GLN A 158 1.03 -16.26 6.72
N ARG A 159 1.09 -15.38 5.72
CA ARG A 159 0.66 -15.71 4.36
C ARG A 159 1.48 -16.85 3.76
N ARG A 160 2.82 -16.79 3.82
CA ARG A 160 3.68 -17.87 3.33
C ARG A 160 3.40 -19.19 4.06
N ARG A 161 3.10 -19.12 5.37
CA ARG A 161 2.76 -20.30 6.16
C ARG A 161 1.41 -20.89 5.75
N LEU A 162 0.38 -20.06 5.55
CA LEU A 162 -0.92 -20.53 5.04
C LEU A 162 -0.79 -21.11 3.62
N GLU A 163 0.00 -20.49 2.74
CA GLU A 163 0.24 -21.00 1.39
C GLU A 163 0.92 -22.38 1.41
N ARG A 164 1.87 -22.60 2.33
CA ARG A 164 2.47 -23.93 2.56
C ARG A 164 1.44 -24.94 3.09
N LEU A 165 0.70 -24.59 4.13
CA LEU A 165 -0.32 -25.48 4.71
C LEU A 165 -1.43 -25.81 3.72
N ALA A 166 -1.81 -24.87 2.86
CA ALA A 166 -2.81 -25.05 1.81
C ALA A 166 -2.25 -25.77 0.57
N GLY A 167 -0.94 -26.04 0.50
CA GLY A 167 -0.29 -26.80 -0.57
C GLY A 167 -0.09 -28.28 -0.24
N HIS A 168 -0.09 -28.63 1.04
CA HIS A 168 0.18 -29.99 1.53
C HIS A 168 -1.08 -30.61 2.14
N ASP A 169 -1.22 -31.92 1.98
CA ASP A 169 -2.24 -32.72 2.65
C ASP A 169 -1.89 -32.86 4.14
N PRO A 170 -2.79 -32.46 5.06
CA PRO A 170 -2.49 -32.40 6.49
C PRO A 170 -2.34 -33.79 7.14
N LEU A 171 -2.82 -34.87 6.52
CA LEU A 171 -2.72 -36.23 7.06
C LEU A 171 -1.43 -36.94 6.61
N THR A 172 -0.96 -36.68 5.39
CA THR A 172 0.16 -37.41 4.78
C THR A 172 1.42 -36.56 4.61
N GLY A 173 1.32 -35.23 4.71
CA GLY A 173 2.41 -34.30 4.42
C GLY A 173 2.77 -34.21 2.93
N ALA A 174 2.18 -35.05 2.08
CA ALA A 174 2.34 -35.02 0.63
C ALA A 174 1.69 -33.78 0.02
N LEU A 175 2.00 -33.46 -1.23
CA LEU A 175 1.31 -32.39 -1.94
C LEU A 175 -0.18 -32.71 -2.08
N ASN A 176 -1.04 -31.71 -1.87
CA ASN A 176 -2.46 -31.89 -2.14
C ASN A 176 -2.74 -31.92 -3.66
N ARG A 177 -3.97 -32.28 -4.05
CA ARG A 177 -4.37 -32.36 -5.46
C ARG A 177 -4.01 -31.11 -6.28
N ARG A 178 -4.11 -29.91 -5.69
CA ARG A 178 -3.76 -28.64 -6.36
C ARG A 178 -2.25 -28.41 -6.43
N GLY A 179 -1.47 -28.94 -5.50
CA GLY A 179 -0.01 -28.96 -5.54
C GLY A 179 0.51 -29.91 -6.61
N MET A 180 0.01 -31.16 -6.62
CA MET A 180 0.36 -32.17 -7.62
C MET A 180 0.08 -31.69 -9.05
N GLN A 181 -1.05 -31.04 -9.27
CA GLN A 181 -1.44 -30.59 -10.62
C GLN A 181 -0.57 -29.45 -11.15
N ARG A 182 -0.05 -28.59 -10.26
CA ARG A 182 0.92 -27.54 -10.62
C ARG A 182 2.29 -28.10 -10.99
N GLU A 183 2.79 -29.06 -10.22
CA GLU A 183 4.03 -29.80 -10.53
C GLU A 183 3.92 -30.52 -11.88
N LEU A 184 2.78 -31.17 -12.13
CA LEU A 184 2.51 -31.87 -13.40
C LEU A 184 2.53 -30.91 -14.60
N GLU A 185 1.86 -29.75 -14.48
CA GLU A 185 1.87 -28.73 -15.53
C GLU A 185 3.29 -28.15 -15.78
N ALA A 186 4.05 -27.90 -14.71
CA ALA A 186 5.44 -27.44 -14.82
C ALA A 186 6.36 -28.49 -15.49
N ALA A 187 6.19 -29.77 -15.14
CA ALA A 187 6.93 -30.87 -15.76
C ALA A 187 6.58 -31.02 -17.25
N ILE A 188 5.31 -30.91 -17.62
CA ILE A 188 4.87 -30.92 -19.03
C ILE A 188 5.51 -29.75 -19.80
N GLU A 189 5.59 -28.56 -19.20
CA GLU A 189 6.20 -27.40 -19.84
C GLU A 189 7.73 -27.53 -19.96
N ALA A 190 8.39 -28.13 -18.96
CA ALA A 190 9.82 -28.46 -19.02
C ALA A 190 10.13 -29.53 -20.08
N GLY A 191 9.30 -30.56 -20.18
CA GLY A 191 9.40 -31.61 -21.21
C GLY A 191 9.17 -31.06 -22.62
N ARG A 192 8.29 -30.06 -22.79
CA ARG A 192 8.16 -29.31 -24.06
C ARG A 192 9.39 -28.50 -24.44
N ARG A 193 10.26 -28.20 -23.47
CA ARG A 193 11.56 -27.53 -23.68
C ARG A 193 12.72 -28.52 -23.85
N ASP A 194 12.40 -29.80 -24.09
CA ASP A 194 13.36 -30.91 -24.32
C ASP A 194 14.30 -31.17 -23.13
N VAL A 195 13.89 -30.79 -21.93
CA VAL A 195 14.58 -31.12 -20.69
C VAL A 195 14.00 -32.44 -20.17
N PRO A 196 14.81 -33.49 -19.94
CA PRO A 196 14.32 -34.73 -19.36
C PRO A 196 13.73 -34.46 -17.98
N CYS A 197 12.45 -34.79 -17.80
CA CYS A 197 11.72 -34.57 -16.56
C CYS A 197 11.12 -35.90 -16.05
N ALA A 198 11.30 -36.18 -14.77
CA ALA A 198 10.68 -37.29 -14.05
C ALA A 198 9.87 -36.73 -12.88
N LEU A 199 8.71 -37.34 -12.61
CA LEU A 199 7.92 -37.05 -11.41
C LEU A 199 8.45 -37.94 -10.28
N ALA A 200 8.96 -37.32 -9.22
CA ALA A 200 9.41 -38.00 -8.00
C ALA A 200 8.25 -38.18 -7.01
#